data_AF-A0A2V9YMP0-F1
#
_entry.id   AF-A0A2V9YMP0-F1
#
_cell.length_a   1.000
_cell.length_b   1.000
_cell.length_c   1.000
_cell.angle_alpha   90.00
_cell.angle_beta   90.00
_cell.angle_gamma   90.00
#
_symmetry.space_group_name_H-M   'P 1'
#
loop_
_entity.id
_entity.type
_entity.pdbx_description
1 polymer ?
#
loop_
_entity_poly.entity_id
_entity_poly.type
_entity_poly.pdbx_seq_one_letter_code
_entity_poly.pdbx_strand_id
1 'polypeptide(L)'
;MALKWLLEHSANPNPPGQRQKYPGTALDFVIETYGRSAELGTCMEILIEAGCPTKYKVSAVLDLLRNRLDLLVRHLDADPMLMHRRFPELTFGNTAERRLTLRGATLLHVAAEYGNVEAANLLLDRGADVNARATIDDTGGGGQTPIFHAVSQFYDWGLAVTRLLLDRGADLSVRVNLPGHY
;
A
#
# COMPACT_ATOMS: atom_id res chain seq x y z
N MET A 1 18.36 14.31 2.16
CA MET A 1 17.60 13.60 1.12
C MET A 1 17.31 14.55 -0.03
N ALA A 2 17.44 14.12 -1.29
CA ALA A 2 17.33 15.00 -2.47
C ALA A 2 16.00 15.75 -2.57
N LEU A 3 14.88 15.10 -2.22
CA LEU A 3 13.55 15.73 -2.21
C LEU A 3 13.48 16.94 -1.28
N LYS A 4 13.95 16.78 -0.02
CA LYS A 4 13.99 17.89 0.95
C LYS A 4 14.85 19.05 0.42
N TRP A 5 16.02 18.72 -0.11
CA TRP A 5 16.92 19.73 -0.71
C TRP A 5 16.23 20.48 -1.85
N LEU A 6 15.51 19.80 -2.74
CA LEU A 6 14.77 20.46 -3.82
C LEU A 6 13.70 21.44 -3.30
N LEU A 7 12.95 21.06 -2.26
CA LEU A 7 11.94 21.93 -1.65
C LEU A 7 12.58 23.16 -0.99
N GLU A 8 13.72 22.97 -0.31
CA GLU A 8 14.53 24.07 0.24
C GLU A 8 15.08 25.00 -0.85
N HIS A 9 15.17 24.53 -2.10
CA HIS A 9 15.61 25.28 -3.28
C HIS A 9 14.44 25.65 -4.21
N SER A 10 13.26 25.91 -3.64
CA SER A 10 12.08 26.46 -4.33
C SER A 10 11.42 25.55 -5.36
N ALA A 11 11.69 24.25 -5.36
CA ALA A 11 10.91 23.31 -6.16
C ALA A 11 9.47 23.30 -5.66
N ASN A 12 8.51 23.49 -6.57
CA ASN A 12 7.09 23.41 -6.24
C ASN A 12 6.63 21.94 -6.31
N PRO A 13 6.16 21.31 -5.21
CA PRO A 13 5.63 19.94 -5.23
C PRO A 13 4.24 19.84 -5.87
N ASN A 14 3.60 20.98 -6.14
CA ASN A 14 2.28 21.11 -6.75
C ASN A 14 2.31 22.08 -7.94
N PRO A 15 3.12 21.81 -8.98
CA PRO A 15 3.17 22.71 -10.12
C PRO A 15 1.79 22.78 -10.78
N PRO A 16 1.25 23.97 -11.10
CA PRO A 16 0.00 24.07 -11.85
C PRO A 16 0.23 23.59 -13.29
N GLY A 17 -0.70 22.83 -13.89
CA GLY A 17 -0.65 22.68 -15.35
C GLY A 17 -1.53 21.62 -16.03
N GLN A 18 -2.35 22.09 -16.97
CA GLN A 18 -3.19 21.36 -17.92
C GLN A 18 -2.42 20.48 -18.96
N ARG A 19 -1.12 20.21 -18.75
CA ARG A 19 -0.26 19.39 -19.64
C ARG A 19 0.75 18.53 -18.88
N GLN A 20 0.40 18.04 -17.69
CA GLN A 20 1.27 17.10 -17.00
C GLN A 20 1.07 15.68 -17.52
N LYS A 21 2.17 14.95 -17.72
CA LYS A 21 2.16 13.50 -17.97
C LYS A 21 1.50 12.73 -16.80
N TYR A 22 1.57 13.29 -15.59
CA TYR A 22 0.93 12.78 -14.38
C TYR A 22 0.08 13.89 -13.76
N PRO A 23 -1.25 13.80 -13.79
CA PRO A 23 -2.14 14.88 -13.36
C PRO A 23 -2.28 15.03 -11.83
N GLY A 24 -1.54 14.24 -11.05
CA GLY A 24 -1.56 14.25 -9.57
C GLY A 24 -0.48 15.14 -8.96
N THR A 25 -0.54 15.32 -7.65
CA THR A 25 0.51 16.03 -6.90
C THR A 25 1.79 15.19 -6.78
N ALA A 26 2.90 15.79 -6.31
CA ALA A 26 4.09 15.02 -5.98
C ALA A 26 3.81 13.93 -4.92
N LEU A 27 2.88 14.17 -3.98
CA LEU A 27 2.48 13.18 -2.99
C LEU A 27 1.69 12.03 -3.64
N ASP A 28 0.73 12.32 -4.52
CA ASP A 28 0.03 11.29 -5.28
C ASP A 28 1.01 10.46 -6.12
N PHE A 29 1.98 11.12 -6.77
CA PHE A 29 3.01 10.46 -7.54
C PHE A 29 3.84 9.49 -6.68
N VAL A 30 4.33 9.92 -5.52
CA VAL A 30 5.11 9.03 -4.62
C VAL A 30 4.28 7.83 -4.14
N ILE A 31 3.00 8.01 -3.83
CA ILE A 31 2.10 6.91 -3.44
C ILE A 31 1.89 5.92 -4.60
N GLU A 32 1.75 6.42 -5.83
CA GLU A 32 1.44 5.63 -7.02
C GLU A 32 2.66 4.98 -7.69
N THR A 33 3.86 5.51 -7.49
CA THR A 33 5.06 5.15 -8.27
C THR A 33 5.73 3.85 -7.87
N TYR A 34 5.09 3.03 -7.04
CA TYR A 34 5.57 1.70 -6.70
C TYR A 34 6.95 1.72 -6.01
N GLY A 35 7.30 2.85 -5.40
CA GLY A 35 8.52 3.01 -4.64
C GLY A 35 8.43 2.21 -3.34
N ARG A 36 8.86 0.95 -3.37
CA ARG A 36 8.99 0.13 -2.17
C ARG A 36 10.38 0.30 -1.58
N SER A 37 10.61 1.48 -1.02
CA SER A 37 11.84 1.78 -0.31
C SER A 37 11.52 2.20 1.11
N ALA A 38 12.48 1.98 2.02
CA ALA A 38 12.34 2.39 3.42
C ALA A 38 12.14 3.91 3.56
N GLU A 39 12.55 4.67 2.55
CA GLU A 39 12.41 6.12 2.47
C GLU A 39 11.03 6.59 2.00
N LEU A 40 10.12 5.70 1.58
CA LEU A 40 8.78 6.08 1.13
C LEU A 40 8.06 6.93 2.18
N GLY A 41 8.03 6.45 3.43
CA GLY A 41 7.38 7.17 4.52
C GLY A 41 7.99 8.54 4.78
N THR A 42 9.33 8.64 4.74
CA THR A 42 10.05 9.90 4.87
C THR A 42 9.73 10.87 3.72
N CYS A 43 9.63 10.38 2.48
CA CYS A 43 9.22 11.20 1.33
C CYS A 43 7.79 11.74 1.50
N MET A 44 6.88 10.88 1.95
CA MET A 44 5.49 11.27 2.20
C MET A 44 5.40 12.33 3.30
N GLU A 45 6.11 12.18 4.43
CA GLU A 45 6.11 13.18 5.51
C GLU A 45 6.63 14.53 5.02
N ILE A 46 7.75 14.55 4.29
CA ILE A 46 8.31 15.80 3.72
C ILE A 46 7.30 16.51 2.81
N LEU A 47 6.56 15.78 1.98
CA LEU A 47 5.56 16.35 1.08
C LEU A 47 4.33 16.85 1.83
N ILE A 48 3.87 16.11 2.84
CA ILE A 48 2.76 16.51 3.71
C ILE A 48 3.11 17.79 4.48
N GLU A 49 4.31 17.87 5.05
CA GLU A 49 4.82 19.07 5.74
C GLU A 49 4.94 20.29 4.81
N ALA A 50 5.24 20.06 3.53
CA ALA A 50 5.24 21.08 2.49
C ALA A 50 3.83 21.47 2.00
N GLY A 51 2.76 20.95 2.61
CA GLY A 51 1.37 21.26 2.26
C GLY A 51 0.89 20.63 0.95
N CYS A 52 1.55 19.55 0.50
CA CYS A 52 1.17 18.80 -0.70
C CYS A 52 -0.11 17.99 -0.45
N PRO A 53 -1.24 18.27 -1.14
CA PRO A 53 -2.45 17.50 -0.94
C PRO A 53 -2.34 16.13 -1.63
N THR A 54 -3.13 15.17 -1.16
CA THR A 54 -3.36 13.89 -1.86
C THR A 54 -4.85 13.66 -2.08
N LYS A 55 -5.18 12.99 -3.18
CA LYS A 55 -6.54 12.51 -3.46
C LYS A 55 -6.96 11.34 -2.56
N TYR A 56 -6.02 10.61 -1.98
CA TYR A 56 -6.30 9.47 -1.11
C TYR A 56 -6.76 9.94 0.28
N LYS A 57 -7.96 9.54 0.70
CA LYS A 57 -8.58 9.94 1.98
C LYS A 57 -8.69 8.78 2.98
N VAL A 58 -7.69 7.89 2.97
CA VAL A 58 -7.68 6.69 3.81
C VAL A 58 -6.55 6.81 4.84
N SER A 59 -6.81 7.54 5.93
CA SER A 59 -5.77 7.93 6.90
C SER A 59 -4.98 6.74 7.46
N ALA A 60 -5.65 5.64 7.82
CA ALA A 60 -4.97 4.44 8.32
C ALA A 60 -4.00 3.83 7.31
N VAL A 61 -4.34 3.85 6.02
CA VAL A 61 -3.44 3.37 4.95
C VAL A 61 -2.26 4.34 4.78
N LEU A 62 -2.52 5.65 4.80
CA LEU A 62 -1.45 6.65 4.72
C LEU A 62 -0.50 6.60 5.93
N ASP A 63 -1.02 6.34 7.13
CA ASP A 63 -0.23 6.13 8.34
C ASP A 63 0.62 4.85 8.26
N LEU A 64 0.06 3.77 7.72
CA LEU A 64 0.79 2.53 7.46
C LEU A 64 1.96 2.77 6.47
N LEU A 65 1.71 3.45 5.35
CA LEU A 65 2.75 3.76 4.34
C LEU A 65 3.85 4.67 4.89
N ARG A 66 3.51 5.54 5.87
CA ARG A 66 4.46 6.39 6.58
C ARG A 66 5.19 5.69 7.73
N ASN A 67 4.90 4.40 7.95
CA ASN A 67 5.38 3.62 9.09
C ASN A 67 5.03 4.25 10.45
N ARG A 68 3.90 4.96 10.52
CA ARG A 68 3.34 5.59 11.72
C ARG A 68 2.45 4.61 12.45
N LEU A 69 3.06 3.54 12.97
CA LEU A 69 2.33 2.49 13.69
C LEU A 69 1.62 3.01 14.94
N ASP A 70 2.15 4.08 15.55
CA ASP A 70 1.50 4.80 16.65
C ASP A 70 0.11 5.34 16.26
N LEU A 71 -0.02 5.85 15.03
CA LEU A 71 -1.28 6.37 14.50
C LEU A 71 -2.16 5.22 13.98
N LEU A 72 -1.56 4.22 13.33
CA LEU A 72 -2.29 3.03 12.87
C LEU A 72 -2.97 2.31 14.06
N VAL A 73 -2.28 2.16 15.19
CA VAL A 73 -2.86 1.60 16.41
C VAL A 73 -4.08 2.40 16.87
N ARG A 74 -4.01 3.74 16.86
CA ARG A 74 -5.17 4.57 17.23
C ARG A 74 -6.37 4.36 16.31
N HIS A 75 -6.15 4.19 15.01
CA HIS A 75 -7.23 3.86 14.07
C HIS A 75 -7.85 2.50 14.38
N LEU A 76 -7.01 1.49 14.63
CA LEU A 76 -7.47 0.13 14.97
C LEU A 76 -8.16 0.05 16.35
N ASP A 77 -7.72 0.86 17.31
CA ASP A 77 -8.35 0.91 18.63
C ASP A 77 -9.71 1.64 18.56
N ALA A 78 -9.84 2.65 17.69
CA ALA A 78 -11.09 3.35 17.44
C ALA A 78 -12.09 2.52 16.62
N ASP A 79 -11.61 1.72 15.67
CA ASP A 79 -12.40 0.80 14.85
C ASP A 79 -11.66 -0.54 14.67
N PRO A 80 -11.93 -1.52 15.56
CA PRO A 80 -11.32 -2.85 15.44
C PRO A 80 -11.69 -3.60 14.15
N MET A 81 -12.81 -3.26 13.50
CA MET A 81 -13.22 -3.89 12.25
C MET A 81 -12.44 -3.35 11.05
N LEU A 82 -11.67 -2.27 11.21
CA LEU A 82 -10.87 -1.65 10.16
C LEU A 82 -9.88 -2.63 9.53
N MET A 83 -9.34 -3.59 10.29
CA MET A 83 -8.42 -4.60 9.77
C MET A 83 -9.07 -5.55 8.74
N HIS A 84 -10.39 -5.70 8.77
CA HIS A 84 -11.17 -6.49 7.82
C HIS A 84 -11.79 -5.65 6.69
N ARG A 85 -11.73 -4.31 6.80
CA ARG A 85 -12.26 -3.41 5.77
C ARG A 85 -11.51 -3.60 4.46
N ARG A 86 -12.26 -3.64 3.36
CA ARG A 86 -11.75 -3.59 2.00
C ARG A 86 -11.83 -2.16 1.48
N PHE A 87 -10.75 -1.68 0.87
CA PHE A 87 -10.65 -0.30 0.38
C PHE A 87 -10.75 -0.26 -1.16
N PRO A 88 -11.95 -0.21 -1.75
CA PRO A 88 -12.13 -0.12 -3.21
C PRO A 88 -11.49 1.14 -3.82
N GLU A 89 -11.22 2.16 -3.01
CA GLU A 89 -10.61 3.43 -3.41
C GLU A 89 -9.08 3.37 -3.59
N LEU A 90 -8.40 2.28 -3.21
CA LEU A 90 -6.94 2.17 -3.39
C LEU A 90 -6.61 1.81 -4.84
N THR A 91 -6.30 2.83 -5.64
CA THR A 91 -5.95 2.65 -7.06
C THR A 91 -4.45 2.58 -7.32
N PHE A 92 -3.65 2.37 -6.26
CA PHE A 92 -2.18 2.27 -6.31
C PHE A 92 -1.73 0.87 -5.88
N GLY A 93 -0.42 0.62 -5.90
CA GLY A 93 0.14 -0.74 -5.89
C GLY A 93 0.10 -1.33 -7.30
N ASN A 94 1.11 -2.11 -7.66
CA ASN A 94 1.23 -2.66 -9.02
C ASN A 94 1.84 -4.06 -8.99
N THR A 95 1.04 -5.00 -8.53
CA THR A 95 1.45 -6.36 -8.25
C THR A 95 1.47 -7.19 -9.54
N ALA A 96 2.50 -8.03 -9.70
CA ALA A 96 2.60 -9.11 -10.70
C ALA A 96 2.55 -8.74 -12.20
N GLU A 97 3.36 -7.77 -12.67
CA GLU A 97 3.53 -7.34 -14.09
C GLU A 97 2.26 -6.84 -14.82
N ARG A 98 1.07 -7.21 -14.33
CA ARG A 98 -0.25 -7.10 -14.97
C ARG A 98 -1.11 -5.98 -14.37
N ARG A 99 -0.50 -5.05 -13.62
CA ARG A 99 -1.19 -3.85 -13.08
C ARG A 99 -2.36 -4.17 -12.15
N LEU A 100 -2.22 -5.22 -11.33
CA LEU A 100 -3.15 -5.39 -10.21
C LEU A 100 -2.88 -4.30 -9.17
N THR A 101 -3.90 -3.50 -8.90
CA THR A 101 -3.86 -2.47 -7.85
C THR A 101 -4.32 -3.06 -6.52
N LEU A 102 -4.11 -2.31 -5.44
CA LEU A 102 -4.66 -2.60 -4.11
C LEU A 102 -6.19 -2.36 -4.01
N ARG A 103 -6.90 -2.28 -5.13
CA ARG A 103 -8.34 -2.06 -5.14
C ARG A 103 -9.06 -3.15 -4.36
N GLY A 104 -9.81 -2.74 -3.34
CA GLY A 104 -10.56 -3.66 -2.50
C GLY A 104 -9.67 -4.51 -1.57
N ALA A 105 -8.40 -4.13 -1.40
CA ALA A 105 -7.47 -4.79 -0.51
C ALA A 105 -7.74 -4.40 0.96
N THR A 106 -7.23 -5.19 1.91
CA THR A 106 -7.24 -4.86 3.36
C THR A 106 -5.93 -4.23 3.79
N LEU A 107 -5.83 -3.73 5.04
CA LEU A 107 -4.57 -3.22 5.58
C LEU A 107 -3.41 -4.23 5.50
N LEU A 108 -3.71 -5.53 5.67
CA LEU A 108 -2.68 -6.58 5.61
C LEU A 108 -2.13 -6.78 4.19
N HIS A 109 -2.96 -6.56 3.17
CA HIS A 109 -2.47 -6.54 1.78
C HIS A 109 -1.53 -5.37 1.54
N VAL A 110 -1.85 -4.18 2.08
CA VAL A 110 -0.98 -3.00 1.96
C VAL A 110 0.35 -3.27 2.66
N ALA A 111 0.33 -3.81 3.89
CA ALA A 111 1.57 -4.17 4.59
C ALA A 111 2.43 -5.16 3.79
N ALA A 112 1.80 -6.18 3.18
CA ALA A 112 2.47 -7.15 2.34
C ALA A 112 3.03 -6.56 1.03
N GLU A 113 2.26 -5.70 0.35
CA GLU A 113 2.66 -5.03 -0.89
C GLU A 113 3.88 -4.12 -0.70
N TYR A 114 4.06 -3.55 0.48
CA TYR A 114 5.17 -2.66 0.80
C TYR A 114 6.24 -3.29 1.71
N GLY A 115 6.16 -4.61 1.96
CA GLY A 115 7.16 -5.33 2.76
C GLY A 115 7.24 -4.87 4.23
N ASN A 116 6.19 -4.23 4.76
CA ASN A 116 6.17 -3.71 6.13
C ASN A 116 5.85 -4.85 7.13
N VAL A 117 6.91 -5.48 7.64
CA VAL A 117 6.83 -6.64 8.56
C VAL A 117 6.20 -6.25 9.89
N GLU A 118 6.51 -5.08 10.41
CA GLU A 118 6.03 -4.58 11.69
C GLU A 118 4.51 -4.30 11.63
N ALA A 119 4.04 -3.65 10.56
CA ALA A 119 2.62 -3.46 10.32
C ALA A 119 1.90 -4.80 10.10
N ALA A 120 2.49 -5.72 9.35
CA ALA A 120 1.91 -7.04 9.13
C ALA A 120 1.77 -7.82 10.45
N ASN A 121 2.81 -7.84 11.29
CA ASN A 121 2.75 -8.44 12.63
C ASN A 121 1.65 -7.81 13.47
N LEU A 122 1.62 -6.47 13.56
CA LEU A 122 0.60 -5.75 14.32
C LEU A 122 -0.82 -6.13 13.87
N LEU A 123 -1.08 -6.13 12.56
CA LEU A 123 -2.40 -6.46 12.03
C LEU A 123 -2.79 -7.91 12.33
N LEU A 124 -1.87 -8.86 12.17
CA LEU A 124 -2.11 -10.28 12.46
C LEU A 124 -2.33 -10.52 13.95
N ASP A 125 -1.57 -9.84 14.83
CA ASP A 125 -1.75 -9.90 16.29
C ASP A 125 -3.09 -9.32 16.73
N ARG A 126 -3.65 -8.40 15.95
CA ARG A 126 -4.99 -7.83 16.15
C ARG A 126 -6.11 -8.70 15.57
N GLY A 127 -5.79 -9.80 14.87
CA GLY A 127 -6.77 -10.73 14.32
C GLY A 127 -7.14 -10.48 12.86
N ALA A 128 -6.32 -9.74 12.10
CA ALA A 128 -6.49 -9.66 10.66
C ALA A 128 -6.43 -11.07 10.04
N ASP A 129 -7.36 -11.34 9.12
CA ASP A 129 -7.41 -12.62 8.39
C ASP A 129 -6.21 -12.71 7.43
N VAL A 130 -5.29 -13.65 7.73
CA VAL A 130 -4.07 -13.92 6.95
C VAL A 130 -4.39 -14.31 5.50
N ASN A 131 -5.56 -14.91 5.27
CA ASN A 131 -6.04 -15.38 3.97
C ASN A 131 -7.13 -14.48 3.38
N ALA A 132 -7.29 -13.26 3.91
CA ALA A 132 -8.27 -12.31 3.41
C ALA A 132 -8.15 -12.14 1.90
N ARG A 133 -9.26 -12.25 1.18
CA ARG A 133 -9.28 -12.01 -0.27
C ARG A 133 -9.66 -10.57 -0.55
N ALA A 134 -8.88 -9.88 -1.38
CA ALA A 134 -9.28 -8.59 -1.94
C ALA A 134 -10.59 -8.71 -2.74
N THR A 135 -11.26 -7.58 -2.99
CA THR A 135 -12.49 -7.57 -3.80
C THR A 135 -12.22 -8.12 -5.21
N ILE A 136 -13.21 -8.85 -5.74
CA ILE A 136 -13.25 -9.28 -7.14
C ILE A 136 -14.12 -8.28 -7.90
N ASP A 137 -13.63 -7.79 -9.03
CA ASP A 137 -14.38 -6.89 -9.92
C ASP A 137 -15.29 -7.65 -10.89
N ASP A 138 -16.10 -6.91 -11.65
CA ASP A 138 -17.06 -7.49 -12.60
C ASP A 138 -16.42 -8.29 -13.74
N THR A 139 -15.11 -8.12 -13.96
CA THR A 139 -14.33 -8.90 -14.94
C THR A 139 -13.78 -10.20 -14.35
N GLY A 140 -14.05 -10.46 -13.07
CA GLY A 140 -13.51 -11.58 -12.32
C GLY A 140 -12.06 -11.36 -11.86
N GLY A 141 -11.51 -10.15 -12.03
CA GLY A 141 -10.17 -9.79 -11.61
C GLY A 141 -10.11 -9.44 -10.12
N GLY A 142 -9.01 -9.79 -9.46
CA GLY A 142 -8.78 -9.51 -8.03
C GLY A 142 -8.79 -10.78 -7.19
N GLY A 143 -9.26 -10.69 -5.95
CA GLY A 143 -9.32 -11.84 -5.03
C GLY A 143 -7.97 -12.28 -4.46
N GLN A 144 -6.91 -11.50 -4.69
CA GLN A 144 -5.57 -11.75 -4.17
C GLN A 144 -5.54 -11.72 -2.66
N THR A 145 -4.60 -12.47 -2.09
CA THR A 145 -4.37 -12.57 -0.66
C THR A 145 -3.16 -11.71 -0.26
N PRO A 146 -2.94 -11.43 1.04
CA PRO A 146 -1.73 -10.76 1.47
C PRO A 146 -0.45 -11.44 0.99
N ILE A 147 -0.37 -12.77 1.05
CA ILE A 147 0.84 -13.49 0.61
C ILE A 147 1.09 -13.34 -0.89
N PHE A 148 0.03 -13.23 -1.71
CA PHE A 148 0.16 -12.95 -3.14
C PHE A 148 0.95 -11.65 -3.38
N HIS A 149 0.60 -10.59 -2.65
CA HIS A 149 1.33 -9.31 -2.72
C HIS A 149 2.78 -9.42 -2.24
N ALA A 150 3.03 -10.19 -1.17
CA ALA A 150 4.39 -10.37 -0.64
C ALA A 150 5.31 -11.13 -1.61
N VAL A 151 4.82 -12.15 -2.33
CA VAL A 151 5.68 -12.99 -3.19
C VAL A 151 5.88 -12.45 -4.60
N SER A 152 5.00 -11.58 -5.08
CA SER A 152 5.06 -10.97 -6.42
C SER A 152 6.05 -9.80 -6.55
N GLN A 153 6.93 -9.67 -5.56
CA GLN A 153 7.89 -8.59 -5.40
C GLN A 153 9.15 -8.86 -6.20
N PHE A 154 9.88 -7.82 -6.59
CA PHE A 154 11.22 -8.00 -7.14
C PHE A 154 12.22 -8.32 -6.02
N TYR A 155 13.20 -9.17 -6.33
CA TYR A 155 14.22 -9.63 -5.37
C TYR A 155 13.58 -10.26 -4.11
N ASP A 156 14.29 -10.20 -2.98
CA ASP A 156 13.84 -10.76 -1.70
C ASP A 156 13.09 -9.74 -0.82
N TRP A 157 12.59 -8.63 -1.39
CA TRP A 157 11.93 -7.58 -0.60
C TRP A 157 10.74 -8.08 0.20
N GLY A 158 9.95 -8.97 -0.39
CA GLY A 158 8.80 -9.56 0.29
C GLY A 158 9.13 -10.78 1.15
N LEU A 159 10.40 -11.23 1.23
CA LEU A 159 10.75 -12.49 1.88
C LEU A 159 10.41 -12.51 3.37
N ALA A 160 10.70 -11.42 4.08
CA ALA A 160 10.41 -11.32 5.52
C ALA A 160 8.90 -11.37 5.82
N VAL A 161 8.10 -10.63 5.05
CA VAL A 161 6.63 -10.68 5.19
C VAL A 161 6.08 -12.03 4.72
N THR A 162 6.64 -12.63 3.68
CA THR A 162 6.24 -13.97 3.20
C THR A 162 6.42 -15.01 4.29
N ARG A 163 7.58 -15.05 4.94
CA ARG A 163 7.85 -15.95 6.07
C ARG A 163 6.86 -15.73 7.20
N LEU A 164 6.66 -14.48 7.59
CA LEU A 164 5.68 -14.13 8.61
C LEU A 164 4.28 -14.65 8.26
N LEU A 165 3.79 -14.38 7.05
CA LEU A 165 2.46 -14.82 6.64
C LEU A 165 2.33 -16.34 6.65
N LEU A 166 3.36 -17.08 6.22
CA LEU A 166 3.40 -18.55 6.31
C LEU A 166 3.36 -19.04 7.76
N ASP A 167 4.14 -18.43 8.65
CA ASP A 167 4.14 -18.74 10.09
C ASP A 167 2.77 -18.47 10.73
N ARG A 168 2.01 -17.52 10.19
CA ARG A 168 0.62 -17.22 10.59
C ARG A 168 -0.45 -18.03 9.85
N GLY A 169 -0.06 -19.01 9.03
CA GLY A 169 -1.00 -19.93 8.37
C GLY A 169 -1.54 -19.46 7.03
N ALA A 170 -0.78 -18.66 6.28
CA ALA A 170 -1.14 -18.31 4.91
C ALA A 170 -1.26 -19.56 4.01
N ASP A 171 -2.36 -19.64 3.28
CA ASP A 171 -2.69 -20.76 2.39
C ASP A 171 -2.16 -20.50 0.97
N LEU A 172 -1.19 -21.33 0.57
CA LEU A 172 -0.57 -21.30 -0.77
C LEU A 172 -1.45 -21.95 -1.86
N SER A 173 -2.56 -22.60 -1.48
CA SER A 173 -3.49 -23.23 -2.40
C SER A 173 -4.49 -22.23 -3.00
N VAL A 174 -4.64 -21.03 -2.42
CA VAL A 174 -5.54 -19.99 -2.94
C VAL A 174 -5.13 -19.60 -4.36
N ARG A 175 -6.14 -19.51 -5.24
CA ARG A 175 -5.96 -19.12 -6.64
C ARG A 175 -6.72 -17.83 -6.92
N VAL A 176 -6.15 -17.04 -7.83
CA VAL A 176 -6.75 -15.79 -8.30
C VAL A 176 -6.71 -15.72 -9.81
N ASN A 177 -7.71 -15.03 -10.35
CA ASN A 177 -7.76 -14.72 -11.76
C ASN A 177 -7.06 -13.38 -11.98
N LEU A 178 -6.04 -13.42 -12.83
CA LEU A 178 -5.33 -12.22 -13.24
C LEU A 178 -5.98 -11.68 -14.51
N PRO A 179 -6.27 -10.37 -14.59
CA PRO A 179 -6.91 -9.78 -15.78
C PRO A 179 -6.03 -9.95 -17.02
N GLY A 180 -6.64 -10.50 -18.08
CA GLY A 180 -6.08 -10.67 -19.43
C GLY A 180 -6.18 -12.11 -19.93
N HIS A 181 -6.63 -12.25 -21.18
CA HIS A 181 -6.92 -13.52 -21.86
C HIS A 181 -5.67 -14.39 -21.98
N TYR A 182 -5.73 -15.59 -21.41
CA TYR A 182 -4.96 -16.74 -21.85
C TYR A 182 -5.95 -17.87 -22.16
#